data_AF-A0A093XMQ3-F1
#
_entry.id   AF-A0A093XMQ3-F1
#
_cell.length_a   1.000
_cell.length_b   1.000
_cell.length_c   1.000
_cell.angle_alpha   90.00
_cell.angle_beta   90.00
_cell.angle_gamma   90.00
#
_symmetry.space_group_name_H-M   'P 1'
#
loop_
_entity.id
_entity.type
_entity.pdbx_description
1 polymer ?
#
loop_
_entity_poly.entity_id
_entity_poly.type
_entity_poly.pdbx_seq_one_letter_code
_entity_poly.pdbx_strand_id
1 'polypeptide(L)'
;APRAPHTHKGSLTHANGSAVIRIGDTTAVCGVRGEILLADAAGYSESTAAPSSSSANRHKGGMKSTAQELDLLVPNIELATGCAPEFLPGMPPSKMAQELVARVYALLHASALVGDECLKIWGPVVDGDEEEDEEGEKEESNEVKAFWVLYIDILFISLDGNAFEAAWASVVAALQDVYLPEATWAADRGAVVCSDLVSGAKRLELRGLPIAVGFAVFKAKETGGQYWVLIDPDMFEEGLCEETVTVLLDCASGETRLIGVEKVGGAVLGRKQMAGLIGQAEKRWLEWSNVLKG
;
A
#
# COMPACT_ATOMS: atom_id res chain seq x y z
N ALA A 1 -27.51 2.23 -2.68
CA ALA A 1 -26.47 2.76 -3.58
C ALA A 1 -25.27 3.09 -2.70
N PRO A 2 -24.03 2.86 -3.16
CA PRO A 2 -22.87 3.06 -2.30
C PRO A 2 -22.70 4.54 -1.97
N ARG A 3 -22.10 4.85 -0.82
CA ARG A 3 -21.91 6.23 -0.36
C ARG A 3 -20.83 6.89 -1.22
N ALA A 4 -20.99 8.18 -1.50
CA ALA A 4 -20.06 8.90 -2.36
C ALA A 4 -18.69 9.07 -1.67
N PRO A 5 -17.58 8.66 -2.30
CA PRO A 5 -16.26 8.85 -1.73
C PRO A 5 -15.77 10.29 -1.94
N HIS A 6 -15.05 10.81 -0.96
CA HIS A 6 -14.37 12.10 -1.02
C HIS A 6 -12.89 11.94 -0.61
N THR A 7 -11.99 12.65 -1.30
CA THR A 7 -10.56 12.66 -0.99
C THR A 7 -10.03 14.07 -0.81
N HIS A 8 -9.09 14.23 0.11
CA HIS A 8 -8.28 15.44 0.25
C HIS A 8 -6.82 15.02 0.51
N LYS A 9 -5.91 15.35 -0.41
CA LYS A 9 -4.48 15.01 -0.31
C LYS A 9 -3.68 16.18 0.28
N GLY A 10 -2.51 15.91 0.85
CA GLY A 10 -1.63 16.94 1.40
C GLY A 10 -2.16 17.61 2.67
N SER A 11 -2.99 16.92 3.45
CA SER A 11 -3.62 17.46 4.66
C SER A 11 -2.65 17.56 5.85
N LEU A 12 -1.56 16.77 5.87
CA LEU A 12 -0.57 16.73 6.94
C LEU A 12 0.76 17.30 6.45
N THR A 13 1.14 18.48 6.93
CA THR A 13 2.35 19.22 6.48
C THR A 13 3.68 18.60 6.92
N HIS A 14 3.65 17.72 7.93
CA HIS A 14 4.84 17.06 8.48
C HIS A 14 5.10 15.67 7.89
N ALA A 15 4.20 15.16 7.05
CA ALA A 15 4.34 13.87 6.38
C ALA A 15 4.91 14.07 4.97
N ASN A 16 5.62 13.07 4.45
CA ASN A 16 6.09 13.07 3.06
C ASN A 16 4.94 12.98 2.07
N GLY A 17 3.83 12.34 2.47
CA GLY A 17 2.57 12.33 1.74
C GLY A 17 1.42 12.10 2.71
N SER A 18 0.24 12.59 2.39
CA SER A 18 -0.93 12.37 3.24
C SER A 18 -2.24 12.44 2.47
N ALA A 19 -3.26 11.80 3.02
CA ALA A 19 -4.61 11.90 2.50
C ALA A 19 -5.66 11.71 3.58
N VAL A 20 -6.82 12.34 3.37
CA VAL A 20 -8.05 12.14 4.14
C VAL A 20 -9.09 11.59 3.19
N ILE A 21 -9.63 10.43 3.52
CA ILE A 21 -10.71 9.77 2.79
C ILE A 21 -11.96 9.78 3.64
N ARG A 22 -13.09 10.11 3.02
CA ARG A 22 -14.41 10.01 3.62
C ARG A 22 -15.34 9.21 2.71
N ILE A 23 -15.96 8.17 3.25
CA ILE A 23 -16.99 7.36 2.59
C ILE A 23 -18.20 7.36 3.52
N GLY A 24 -19.20 8.19 3.19
CA GLY A 24 -20.31 8.42 4.13
C GLY A 24 -19.81 9.02 5.44
N ASP A 25 -20.02 8.31 6.56
CA ASP A 25 -19.55 8.71 7.89
C ASP A 25 -18.22 8.04 8.28
N THR A 26 -17.75 7.04 7.54
CA THR A 26 -16.40 6.49 7.71
C THR A 26 -15.36 7.48 7.20
N THR A 27 -14.47 7.92 8.08
CA THR A 27 -13.38 8.87 7.78
C THR A 27 -12.05 8.30 8.25
N ALA A 28 -11.12 8.13 7.32
CA ALA A 28 -9.75 7.67 7.57
C ALA A 28 -8.74 8.72 7.09
N VAL A 29 -7.70 8.93 7.89
CA VAL A 29 -6.56 9.78 7.56
C VAL A 29 -5.35 8.89 7.42
N CYS A 30 -4.58 9.04 6.35
CA CYS A 30 -3.32 8.35 6.18
C CYS A 30 -2.18 9.36 6.04
N GLY A 31 -1.09 9.12 6.78
CA GLY A 31 0.18 9.81 6.65
C GLY A 31 1.29 8.83 6.28
N VAL A 32 2.19 9.26 5.41
CA VAL A 32 3.36 8.50 4.99
C VAL A 32 4.62 9.24 5.40
N ARG A 33 5.53 8.54 6.07
CA ARG A 33 6.85 9.03 6.46
C ARG A 33 7.93 8.14 5.87
N GLY A 34 8.92 8.77 5.22
CA GLY A 34 10.12 8.09 4.75
C GLY A 34 11.24 8.10 5.80
N GLU A 35 11.86 6.95 6.02
CA GLU A 35 13.10 6.79 6.78
C GLU A 35 14.13 6.01 5.96
N ILE A 36 15.39 5.96 6.40
CA ILE A 36 16.49 5.33 5.66
C ILE A 36 16.93 4.05 6.36
N LEU A 37 16.97 2.94 5.61
CA LEU A 37 17.58 1.69 6.02
C LEU A 37 18.87 1.45 5.23
N LEU A 38 19.99 1.28 5.91
CA LEU A 38 21.26 0.96 5.25
C LEU A 38 21.25 -0.48 4.71
N ALA A 39 21.75 -0.67 3.49
CA ALA A 39 21.81 -1.99 2.86
C ALA A 39 22.69 -2.96 3.68
N ASP A 40 23.82 -2.48 4.20
CA ASP A 40 24.71 -3.26 5.07
C ASP A 40 24.01 -3.73 6.36
N ALA A 41 23.17 -2.87 6.96
CA ALA A 41 22.40 -3.23 8.15
C ALA A 41 21.32 -4.29 7.86
N ALA A 42 20.81 -4.30 6.62
CA ALA A 42 19.89 -5.31 6.11
C ALA A 42 20.59 -6.57 5.59
N GLY A 43 21.94 -6.59 5.52
CA GLY A 43 22.70 -7.68 4.89
C GLY A 43 22.43 -7.83 3.39
N TYR A 44 22.05 -6.73 2.72
CA TYR A 44 21.72 -6.67 1.31
C TYR A 44 22.89 -6.11 0.49
N SER A 45 23.14 -6.69 -0.68
CA SER A 45 24.15 -6.19 -1.63
C SER A 45 23.68 -6.50 -3.05
N GLU A 46 23.68 -5.46 -3.90
CA GLU A 46 23.35 -5.52 -5.31
C GLU A 46 24.16 -4.43 -6.04
N SER A 47 24.83 -4.80 -7.13
CA SER A 47 25.61 -3.89 -7.96
C SER A 47 25.13 -3.88 -9.42
N THR A 48 25.36 -2.77 -10.13
CA THR A 48 24.94 -2.57 -11.52
C THR A 48 25.89 -3.18 -12.56
N ALA A 49 27.03 -3.73 -12.15
CA ALA A 49 28.03 -4.25 -13.08
C ALA A 49 27.50 -5.44 -13.91
N ALA A 50 27.91 -5.49 -15.18
CA ALA A 50 27.59 -6.57 -16.12
C ALA A 50 27.92 -7.95 -15.52
N PRO A 51 27.27 -9.06 -15.96
CA PRO A 51 27.40 -10.36 -15.29
C PRO A 51 28.77 -10.98 -15.59
N SER A 52 29.82 -10.51 -14.93
CA SER A 52 31.11 -11.18 -14.89
C SER A 52 31.08 -12.27 -13.83
N SER A 53 31.61 -13.41 -14.23
CA SER A 53 31.45 -14.70 -13.62
C SER A 53 32.41 -14.91 -12.44
N SER A 54 32.03 -14.54 -11.21
CA SER A 54 32.41 -15.28 -9.99
C SER A 54 31.99 -14.58 -8.70
N SER A 55 31.20 -15.31 -7.89
CA SER A 55 31.15 -15.19 -6.42
C SER A 55 30.86 -13.82 -5.79
N ALA A 56 29.59 -13.45 -5.71
CA ALA A 56 29.01 -12.77 -4.56
C ALA A 56 27.52 -13.14 -4.47
N ASN A 57 27.00 -13.24 -3.25
CA ASN A 57 25.66 -13.74 -2.90
C ASN A 57 24.55 -13.21 -3.84
N ARG A 58 24.14 -14.01 -4.85
CA ARG A 58 22.77 -13.90 -5.35
C ARG A 58 21.87 -14.26 -4.17
N HIS A 59 21.26 -13.26 -3.54
CA HIS A 59 20.13 -13.49 -2.66
C HIS A 59 19.16 -14.37 -3.46
N LYS A 60 18.96 -15.60 -2.98
CA LYS A 60 18.12 -16.59 -3.64
C LYS A 60 16.78 -15.94 -3.88
N GLY A 61 16.44 -15.70 -5.15
CA GLY A 61 15.15 -15.18 -5.56
C GLY A 61 14.03 -15.97 -4.89
N GLY A 62 13.52 -15.42 -3.80
CA GLY A 62 12.22 -15.78 -3.28
C GLY A 62 11.17 -15.28 -4.26
N MET A 63 9.97 -15.83 -4.16
CA MET A 63 8.81 -15.31 -4.91
C MET A 63 8.35 -13.93 -4.40
N LYS A 64 9.12 -13.28 -3.51
CA LYS A 64 8.83 -12.04 -2.79
C LYS A 64 9.67 -10.91 -3.36
N SER A 65 9.12 -9.70 -3.35
CA SER A 65 9.85 -8.50 -3.79
C SER A 65 10.87 -8.06 -2.73
N THR A 66 11.89 -7.28 -3.12
CA THR A 66 12.89 -6.77 -2.15
C THR A 66 12.21 -5.92 -1.07
N ALA A 67 11.19 -5.13 -1.44
CA ALA A 67 10.41 -4.37 -0.49
C ALA A 67 9.69 -5.24 0.56
N GLN A 68 9.30 -6.48 0.21
CA GLN A 68 8.67 -7.42 1.14
C GLN A 68 9.70 -8.16 1.99
N GLU A 69 10.87 -8.47 1.44
CA GLU A 69 11.92 -9.19 2.19
C GLU A 69 12.56 -8.31 3.27
N LEU A 70 12.68 -7.01 2.99
CA LEU A 70 13.28 -6.03 3.89
C LEU A 70 12.25 -5.23 4.71
N ASP A 71 10.95 -5.57 4.62
CA ASP A 71 9.84 -4.86 5.27
C ASP A 71 9.91 -3.32 5.06
N LEU A 72 10.16 -2.89 3.82
CA LEU A 72 10.30 -1.46 3.48
C LEU A 72 8.97 -0.71 3.53
N LEU A 73 7.85 -1.40 3.52
CA LEU A 73 6.51 -0.81 3.61
C LEU A 73 5.88 -1.25 4.93
N VAL A 74 5.75 -0.32 5.87
CA VAL A 74 5.30 -0.62 7.25
C VAL A 74 3.96 0.06 7.50
N PRO A 75 2.82 -0.62 7.24
CA PRO A 75 1.52 -0.08 7.56
C PRO A 75 1.19 -0.24 9.04
N ASN A 76 0.53 0.77 9.58
CA ASN A 76 -0.01 0.79 10.92
C ASN A 76 -1.43 1.38 10.87
N ILE A 77 -2.34 0.82 11.67
CA ILE A 77 -3.72 1.30 11.77
C ILE A 77 -4.03 1.56 13.23
N GLU A 78 -4.40 2.81 13.49
CA GLU A 78 -4.90 3.27 14.76
C GLU A 78 -6.42 3.53 14.66
N LEU A 79 -7.16 2.89 15.55
CA LEU A 79 -8.59 3.15 15.74
C LEU A 79 -8.70 4.17 16.86
N ALA A 80 -8.91 5.44 16.50
CA ALA A 80 -8.93 6.54 17.46
C ALA A 80 -10.03 6.34 18.51
N THR A 81 -9.82 6.91 19.69
CA THR A 81 -10.80 6.85 20.78
C THR A 81 -12.06 7.61 20.37
N GLY A 82 -13.21 6.93 20.34
CA GLY A 82 -14.47 7.50 19.88
C GLY A 82 -14.73 7.38 18.37
N CYS A 83 -13.87 6.69 17.59
CA CYS A 83 -14.17 6.41 16.17
C CYS A 83 -15.38 5.48 15.99
N ALA A 84 -15.59 4.57 16.94
CA ALA A 84 -16.82 3.82 17.14
C ALA A 84 -17.08 3.65 18.66
N PRO A 85 -18.32 3.36 19.09
CA PRO A 85 -18.66 3.23 20.52
C PRO A 85 -17.86 2.17 21.28
N GLU A 86 -17.31 1.20 20.56
CA GLU A 86 -16.59 0.03 21.08
C GLU A 86 -15.10 0.33 21.39
N PHE A 87 -14.54 1.42 20.86
CA PHE A 87 -13.12 1.75 21.00
C PHE A 87 -12.90 2.76 22.12
N LEU A 88 -12.59 2.24 23.31
CA LEU A 88 -12.28 3.01 24.51
C LEU A 88 -10.77 3.38 24.59
N PRO A 89 -10.45 4.55 25.18
CA PRO A 89 -9.06 4.97 25.41
C PRO A 89 -8.26 4.01 26.29
N GLY A 90 -6.98 3.84 25.96
CA GLY A 90 -6.01 3.08 26.77
C GLY A 90 -6.04 1.57 26.59
N MET A 91 -6.84 1.05 25.66
CA MET A 91 -6.85 -0.37 25.33
C MET A 91 -5.70 -0.73 24.39
N PRO A 92 -5.14 -1.96 24.49
CA PRO A 92 -4.19 -2.45 23.50
C PRO A 92 -4.85 -2.52 22.11
N PRO A 93 -4.05 -2.61 21.02
CA PRO A 93 -4.58 -2.71 19.66
C PRO A 93 -5.62 -3.82 19.55
N SER A 94 -6.77 -3.50 18.96
CA SER A 94 -7.87 -4.45 18.81
C SER A 94 -7.52 -5.53 17.78
N LYS A 95 -8.19 -6.69 17.85
CA LYS A 95 -8.07 -7.73 16.81
C LYS A 95 -8.42 -7.20 15.43
N MET A 96 -9.42 -6.33 15.36
CA MET A 96 -9.85 -5.69 14.11
C MET A 96 -8.73 -4.82 13.53
N ALA A 97 -8.06 -4.01 14.35
CA ALA A 97 -6.93 -3.20 13.89
C ALA A 97 -5.79 -4.09 13.36
N GLN A 98 -5.44 -5.15 14.10
CA GLN A 98 -4.39 -6.11 13.68
C GLN A 98 -4.73 -6.83 12.38
N GLU A 99 -5.98 -7.25 12.20
CA GLU A 99 -6.47 -7.89 10.98
C GLU A 99 -6.43 -6.93 9.79
N LEU A 100 -6.90 -5.69 9.97
CA LEU A 100 -6.85 -4.67 8.91
C LEU A 100 -5.40 -4.35 8.51
N VAL A 101 -4.48 -4.22 9.48
CA VAL A 101 -3.05 -3.99 9.20
C VAL A 101 -2.48 -5.13 8.37
N ALA A 102 -2.72 -6.39 8.79
CA ALA A 102 -2.24 -7.56 8.07
C ALA A 102 -2.79 -7.62 6.63
N ARG A 103 -4.07 -7.28 6.44
CA ARG A 103 -4.71 -7.22 5.12
C ARG A 103 -4.13 -6.11 4.24
N VAL A 104 -3.90 -4.91 4.79
CA VAL A 104 -3.26 -3.80 4.06
C VAL A 104 -1.82 -4.15 3.68
N TYR A 105 -1.05 -4.73 4.59
CA TYR A 105 0.32 -5.18 4.32
C TYR A 105 0.36 -6.22 3.20
N ALA A 106 -0.50 -7.25 3.26
CA ALA A 106 -0.59 -8.26 2.21
C ALA A 106 -0.93 -7.63 0.85
N LEU A 107 -1.82 -6.64 0.82
CA LEU A 107 -2.23 -5.97 -0.41
C LEU A 107 -1.18 -5.02 -0.99
N LEU A 108 -0.40 -4.32 -0.15
CA LEU A 108 0.74 -3.50 -0.60
C LEU A 108 1.70 -4.34 -1.45
N HIS A 109 2.03 -5.54 -0.99
CA HIS A 109 2.94 -6.43 -1.71
C HIS A 109 2.26 -7.18 -2.87
N ALA A 110 1.01 -7.61 -2.72
CA ALA A 110 0.30 -8.31 -3.80
C ALA A 110 0.00 -7.41 -5.00
N SER A 111 -0.27 -6.12 -4.76
CA SER A 111 -0.51 -5.14 -5.82
C SER A 111 0.76 -4.69 -6.53
N ALA A 112 1.92 -4.81 -5.87
CA ALA A 112 3.20 -4.25 -6.32
C ALA A 112 3.07 -2.75 -6.69
N LEU A 113 2.28 -2.02 -5.90
CA LEU A 113 1.94 -0.61 -6.11
C LEU A 113 3.19 0.29 -6.09
N VAL A 114 4.08 0.04 -5.14
CA VAL A 114 5.39 0.71 -5.03
C VAL A 114 6.45 -0.20 -5.64
N GLY A 115 7.21 0.31 -6.61
CA GLY A 115 8.31 -0.45 -7.22
C GLY A 115 9.54 -0.48 -6.33
N ASP A 116 10.22 -1.63 -6.27
CA ASP A 116 11.45 -1.80 -5.48
C ASP A 116 12.53 -0.77 -5.86
N GLU A 117 12.68 -0.46 -7.15
CA GLU A 117 13.65 0.54 -7.66
C GLU A 117 13.41 1.95 -7.13
N CYS A 118 12.15 2.33 -6.87
CA CYS A 118 11.82 3.65 -6.35
C CYS A 118 12.27 3.85 -4.89
N LEU A 119 12.55 2.75 -4.19
CA LEU A 119 12.99 2.76 -2.80
C LEU A 119 14.52 2.63 -2.68
N LYS A 120 15.22 2.18 -3.72
CA LYS A 120 16.68 2.00 -3.70
C LYS A 120 17.42 3.33 -3.78
N ILE A 121 18.47 3.45 -2.98
CA ILE A 121 19.42 4.57 -3.01
C ILE A 121 20.77 4.01 -3.44
N TRP A 122 21.17 4.39 -4.66
CA TRP A 122 22.41 3.97 -5.28
C TRP A 122 23.57 4.86 -4.86
N GLY A 123 24.75 4.26 -4.76
CA GLY A 123 26.01 4.96 -4.55
C GLY A 123 27.18 4.23 -5.21
N PRO A 124 28.34 4.88 -5.33
CA PRO A 124 29.51 4.27 -5.95
C PRO A 124 30.04 3.10 -5.12
N VAL A 125 30.54 2.06 -5.78
CA VAL A 125 31.26 0.95 -5.15
C VAL A 125 32.62 1.45 -4.66
N VAL A 126 32.92 1.25 -3.38
CA VAL A 126 34.17 1.75 -2.76
C VAL A 126 35.30 0.71 -2.83
N ASP A 127 34.97 -0.57 -2.99
CA ASP A 127 35.90 -1.71 -2.88
C ASP A 127 36.07 -2.52 -4.20
N GLY A 128 35.57 -2.02 -5.33
CA GLY A 128 35.74 -2.66 -6.64
C GLY A 128 37.05 -2.21 -7.27
N ASP A 129 37.84 -3.15 -7.80
CA ASP A 129 38.93 -2.82 -8.72
C ASP A 129 38.36 -1.89 -9.80
N GLU A 130 38.97 -0.72 -10.01
CA GLU A 130 38.62 0.17 -11.12
C GLU A 130 38.95 -0.60 -12.42
N GLU A 131 38.01 -1.40 -12.93
CA GLU A 131 38.17 -2.07 -14.21
C GLU A 131 38.10 -0.97 -15.29
N GLU A 132 39.24 -0.69 -15.90
CA GLU A 132 39.35 0.18 -17.08
C GLU A 132 38.80 -0.59 -18.28
N ASP A 133 37.80 -0.04 -18.96
CA ASP A 133 37.34 -0.60 -20.24
C ASP A 133 38.46 -0.59 -21.27
N GLU A 134 38.32 -1.36 -22.36
CA GLU A 134 39.31 -1.42 -23.46
C GLU A 134 39.60 -0.04 -24.11
N GLU A 135 38.78 0.98 -23.81
CA GLU A 135 38.93 2.38 -24.25
C GLU A 135 39.49 3.34 -23.17
N GLY A 136 39.79 2.86 -21.96
CA GLY A 136 40.37 3.64 -20.87
C GLY A 136 39.38 4.53 -20.11
N GLU A 137 38.07 4.29 -20.26
CA GLU A 137 37.03 4.91 -19.45
C GLU A 137 36.79 4.07 -18.18
N LYS A 138 36.63 4.74 -17.03
CA LYS A 138 36.31 4.07 -15.75
C LYS A 138 34.84 3.67 -15.77
N GLU A 139 34.52 2.37 -15.68
CA GLU A 139 33.14 1.97 -15.40
C GLU A 139 32.78 2.37 -13.97
N GLU A 140 31.96 3.41 -13.81
CA GLU A 140 31.36 3.75 -12.51
C GLU A 140 30.31 2.68 -12.16
N SER A 141 30.75 1.60 -11.51
CA SER A 141 29.84 0.64 -10.92
C SER A 141 29.15 1.25 -9.70
N ASN A 142 27.83 1.14 -9.65
CA ASN A 142 27.02 1.57 -8.52
C ASN A 142 26.49 0.35 -7.77
N GLU A 143 26.35 0.48 -6.46
CA GLU A 143 25.68 -0.49 -5.61
C GLU A 143 24.58 0.15 -4.77
N VAL A 144 23.63 -0.67 -4.36
CA VAL A 144 22.57 -0.23 -3.44
C VAL A 144 23.17 -0.05 -2.06
N LYS A 145 23.24 1.22 -1.61
CA LYS A 145 23.79 1.57 -0.29
C LYS A 145 22.70 1.69 0.78
N ALA A 146 21.49 2.03 0.38
CA ALA A 146 20.37 2.19 1.31
C ALA A 146 19.01 2.04 0.62
N PHE A 147 17.97 2.00 1.45
CA PHE A 147 16.58 1.92 1.05
C PHE A 147 15.75 2.99 1.77
N TRP A 148 14.72 3.49 1.09
CA TRP A 148 13.61 4.18 1.71
C TRP A 148 12.67 3.16 2.36
N VAL A 149 12.43 3.35 3.66
CA VAL A 149 11.37 2.69 4.41
C VAL A 149 10.20 3.65 4.53
N LEU A 150 9.02 3.23 4.10
CA LEU A 150 7.79 4.02 4.18
C LEU A 150 6.93 3.51 5.34
N TYR A 151 6.87 4.30 6.41
CA TYR A 151 5.89 4.14 7.47
C TYR A 151 4.56 4.73 7.03
N ILE A 152 3.51 3.91 7.00
CA ILE A 152 2.18 4.26 6.52
C ILE A 152 1.22 4.18 7.70
N ASP A 153 0.99 5.32 8.35
CA ASP A 153 0.10 5.41 9.51
C ASP A 153 -1.31 5.79 9.06
N ILE A 154 -2.29 4.97 9.43
CA ILE A 154 -3.71 5.17 9.12
C ILE A 154 -4.45 5.39 10.44
N LEU A 155 -5.15 6.50 10.56
CA LEU A 155 -5.97 6.85 11.72
C LEU A 155 -7.44 6.94 11.31
N PHE A 156 -8.29 6.12 11.92
CA PHE A 156 -9.74 6.27 11.76
C PHE A 156 -10.27 7.34 12.70
N ILE A 157 -10.82 8.42 12.14
CA ILE A 157 -11.51 9.47 12.91
C ILE A 157 -12.92 9.01 13.26
N SER A 158 -13.60 8.39 12.30
CA SER A 158 -14.95 7.84 12.46
C SER A 158 -15.05 6.59 11.62
N LEU A 159 -15.71 5.57 12.17
CA LEU A 159 -15.88 4.29 11.52
C LEU A 159 -17.36 3.91 11.57
N ASP A 160 -17.98 3.88 10.39
CA ASP A 160 -19.37 3.50 10.16
C ASP A 160 -19.45 2.46 9.01
N GLY A 161 -18.71 1.37 9.18
CA GLY A 161 -18.64 0.26 8.21
C GLY A 161 -17.59 0.45 7.10
N ASN A 162 -17.35 -0.64 6.38
CA ASN A 162 -16.44 -0.77 5.25
C ASN A 162 -15.00 -0.25 5.55
N ALA A 163 -14.50 -0.58 6.75
CA ALA A 163 -13.22 -0.11 7.26
C ALA A 163 -12.07 -0.35 6.27
N PHE A 164 -12.03 -1.53 5.66
CA PHE A 164 -10.94 -1.92 4.78
C PHE A 164 -10.87 -1.11 3.49
N GLU A 165 -12.00 -0.83 2.84
CA GLU A 165 -12.06 0.02 1.63
C GLU A 165 -11.57 1.44 1.96
N ALA A 166 -12.04 2.01 3.08
CA ALA A 166 -11.60 3.34 3.53
C ALA A 166 -10.10 3.40 3.84
N ALA A 167 -9.58 2.42 4.60
CA ALA A 167 -8.16 2.32 4.90
C ALA A 167 -7.34 2.23 3.62
N TRP A 168 -7.65 1.29 2.74
CA TRP A 168 -6.90 1.08 1.52
C TRP A 168 -6.95 2.29 0.58
N ALA A 169 -8.12 2.90 0.40
CA ALA A 169 -8.24 4.11 -0.39
C ALA A 169 -7.38 5.25 0.18
N SER A 170 -7.30 5.38 1.51
CA SER A 170 -6.45 6.39 2.15
C SER A 170 -4.96 6.15 1.92
N VAL A 171 -4.52 4.89 1.94
CA VAL A 171 -3.14 4.49 1.64
C VAL A 171 -2.79 4.86 0.21
N VAL A 172 -3.63 4.47 -0.77
CA VAL A 172 -3.39 4.78 -2.18
C VAL A 172 -3.36 6.29 -2.42
N ALA A 173 -4.29 7.03 -1.83
CA ALA A 173 -4.34 8.49 -1.95
C ALA A 173 -3.11 9.17 -1.32
N ALA A 174 -2.65 8.70 -0.16
CA ALA A 174 -1.50 9.24 0.53
C ALA A 174 -0.19 8.91 -0.21
N LEU A 175 -0.03 7.69 -0.71
CA LEU A 175 1.11 7.29 -1.54
C LEU A 175 1.19 8.12 -2.83
N GLN A 176 0.06 8.48 -3.43
CA GLN A 176 0.04 9.37 -4.60
C GLN A 176 0.53 10.79 -4.27
N ASP A 177 0.47 11.19 -3.01
CA ASP A 177 0.92 12.49 -2.52
C ASP A 177 2.36 12.46 -1.97
N VAL A 178 3.05 11.31 -2.00
CA VAL A 178 4.40 11.18 -1.43
C VAL A 178 5.44 11.91 -2.28
N TYR A 179 6.15 12.82 -1.63
CA TYR A 179 7.39 13.44 -2.11
C TYR A 179 8.55 13.04 -1.20
N LEU A 180 9.53 12.35 -1.78
CA LEU A 180 10.78 11.99 -1.10
C LEU A 180 11.86 13.00 -1.48
N PRO A 181 12.64 13.51 -0.51
CA PRO A 181 13.76 14.37 -0.82
C PRO A 181 14.82 13.58 -1.59
N GLU A 182 15.66 14.30 -2.34
CA GLU A 182 16.82 13.68 -2.99
C GLU A 182 17.77 13.14 -1.92
N ALA A 183 18.03 11.84 -1.98
CA ALA A 183 18.91 11.14 -1.06
C ALA A 183 20.10 10.56 -1.82
N THR A 184 21.31 10.90 -1.39
CA THR A 184 22.56 10.47 -2.02
C THR A 184 23.51 9.88 -0.98
N TRP A 185 24.28 8.87 -1.36
CA TRP A 185 25.32 8.30 -0.51
C TRP A 185 26.54 9.22 -0.41
N ALA A 186 26.88 9.64 0.81
CA ALA A 186 28.08 10.41 1.08
C ALA A 186 29.21 9.46 1.53
N ALA A 187 30.11 9.14 0.59
CA ALA A 187 31.19 8.17 0.80
C ALA A 187 32.18 8.59 1.91
N ASP A 188 32.35 9.90 2.14
CA ASP A 188 33.19 10.47 3.20
C ASP A 188 32.65 10.17 4.60
N ARG A 189 31.32 10.05 4.75
CA ARG A 189 30.63 9.85 6.03
C ARG A 189 30.12 8.43 6.24
N GLY A 190 30.06 7.63 5.17
CA GLY A 190 29.39 6.33 5.20
C GLY A 190 27.91 6.46 5.55
N ALA A 191 27.25 7.53 5.10
CA ALA A 191 25.86 7.83 5.44
C ALA A 191 25.10 8.41 4.25
N VAL A 192 23.79 8.22 4.24
CA VAL A 192 22.89 8.86 3.28
C VAL A 192 22.61 10.30 3.73
N VAL A 193 22.79 11.25 2.82
CA VAL A 193 22.46 12.66 3.05
C VAL A 193 21.25 13.01 2.20
N CYS A 194 20.25 13.62 2.83
CA CYS A 194 19.06 14.15 2.15
C CYS A 194 19.25 15.64 1.87
N SER A 195 18.86 16.06 0.68
CA SER A 195 18.82 17.48 0.30
C SER A 195 17.53 18.14 0.80
N ASP A 196 17.66 19.32 1.38
CA ASP A 196 16.51 20.15 1.79
C ASP A 196 15.89 20.94 0.61
N LEU A 197 16.47 20.81 -0.59
CA LEU A 197 15.99 21.52 -1.77
C LEU A 197 14.72 20.88 -2.32
N VAL A 198 13.63 21.65 -2.33
CA VAL A 198 12.32 21.23 -2.88
C VAL A 198 12.44 20.84 -4.36
N SER A 199 13.37 21.43 -5.11
CA SER A 199 13.60 21.10 -6.53
C SER A 199 14.13 19.68 -6.76
N GLY A 200 14.80 19.09 -5.75
CA GLY A 200 15.31 17.73 -5.80
C GLY A 200 14.28 16.70 -5.32
N ALA A 201 13.17 17.13 -4.71
CA ALA A 201 12.15 16.22 -4.21
C ALA A 201 11.44 15.51 -5.37
N LYS A 202 11.45 14.18 -5.34
CA LYS A 202 10.84 13.34 -6.36
C LYS A 202 9.54 12.77 -5.84
N ARG A 203 8.50 12.84 -6.68
CA ARG A 203 7.23 12.18 -6.40
C ARG A 203 7.39 10.67 -6.56
N LEU A 204 6.82 9.90 -5.64
CA LEU A 204 6.85 8.45 -5.72
C LEU A 204 6.08 7.96 -6.96
N GLU A 205 6.73 7.16 -7.80
CA GLU A 205 6.11 6.56 -8.98
C GLU A 205 5.32 5.31 -8.58
N LEU A 206 3.99 5.38 -8.71
CA LEU A 206 3.11 4.27 -8.40
C LEU A 206 2.70 3.50 -9.65
N ARG A 207 2.57 2.19 -9.51
CA ARG A 207 2.13 1.27 -10.56
C ARG A 207 0.63 1.02 -10.44
N GLY A 208 -0.12 1.45 -11.45
CA GLY A 208 -1.56 1.19 -11.54
C GLY A 208 -2.40 1.93 -10.50
N LEU A 209 -3.63 1.47 -10.30
CA LEU A 209 -4.55 2.00 -9.29
C LEU A 209 -5.37 0.85 -8.67
N PRO A 210 -4.78 0.07 -7.76
CA PRO A 210 -5.48 -1.00 -7.05
C PRO A 210 -6.54 -0.41 -6.11
N ILE A 211 -7.79 -0.83 -6.26
CA ILE A 211 -8.89 -0.44 -5.36
C ILE A 211 -9.52 -1.70 -4.76
N ALA A 212 -9.82 -1.62 -3.47
CA ALA A 212 -10.59 -2.61 -2.74
C ALA A 212 -12.06 -2.18 -2.72
N VAL A 213 -12.97 -3.09 -3.07
CA VAL A 213 -14.41 -2.85 -2.98
C VAL A 213 -15.03 -3.87 -2.05
N GLY A 214 -15.70 -3.37 -1.00
CA GLY A 214 -16.35 -4.17 0.02
C GLY A 214 -17.81 -4.51 -0.33
N PHE A 215 -18.17 -5.77 -0.11
CA PHE A 215 -19.52 -6.30 -0.22
C PHE A 215 -19.90 -7.09 1.02
N ALA A 216 -21.17 -7.02 1.42
CA ALA A 216 -21.72 -7.84 2.49
C ALA A 216 -22.94 -8.63 1.99
N VAL A 217 -23.08 -9.87 2.46
CA VAL A 217 -24.15 -10.77 2.05
C VAL A 217 -25.11 -10.94 3.21
N PHE A 218 -26.28 -10.33 3.07
CA PHE A 218 -27.37 -10.48 4.01
C PHE A 218 -28.20 -11.72 3.65
N LYS A 219 -28.41 -12.61 4.62
CA LYS A 219 -29.26 -13.80 4.46
C LYS A 219 -30.46 -13.69 5.39
N ALA A 220 -31.66 -13.59 4.82
CA ALA A 220 -32.87 -13.56 5.63
C ALA A 220 -33.22 -14.97 6.13
N LYS A 221 -33.29 -15.11 7.46
CA LYS A 221 -33.67 -16.36 8.13
C LYS A 221 -35.17 -16.67 7.95
N GLU A 222 -36.01 -15.65 7.81
CA GLU A 222 -37.46 -15.81 7.76
C GLU A 222 -38.04 -16.10 6.36
N THR A 223 -37.37 -15.69 5.28
CA THR A 223 -37.88 -15.83 3.89
C THR A 223 -37.35 -17.06 3.15
N GLY A 224 -36.99 -18.12 3.88
CA GLY A 224 -36.57 -19.39 3.27
C GLY A 224 -35.18 -19.36 2.61
N GLY A 225 -34.27 -18.51 3.08
CA GLY A 225 -32.87 -18.50 2.62
C GLY A 225 -32.58 -17.62 1.41
N GLN A 226 -33.43 -16.64 1.11
CA GLN A 226 -33.08 -15.56 0.19
C GLN A 226 -31.89 -14.76 0.72
N TYR A 227 -31.06 -14.29 -0.21
CA TYR A 227 -29.88 -13.48 0.09
C TYR A 227 -29.86 -12.22 -0.76
N TRP A 228 -29.27 -11.17 -0.21
CA TRP A 228 -29.01 -9.89 -0.86
C TRP A 228 -27.55 -9.56 -0.71
N VAL A 229 -26.95 -8.98 -1.75
CA VAL A 229 -25.59 -8.46 -1.68
C VAL A 229 -25.66 -6.94 -1.58
N LEU A 230 -25.10 -6.43 -0.49
CA LEU A 230 -24.93 -5.02 -0.19
C LEU A 230 -23.55 -4.59 -0.67
N ILE A 231 -23.46 -3.37 -1.19
CA ILE A 231 -22.20 -2.71 -1.56
C ILE A 231 -22.01 -1.54 -0.62
N ASP A 232 -20.80 -1.37 -0.10
CA ASP A 232 -20.47 -0.35 0.90
C ASP A 232 -21.42 -0.36 2.12
N PRO A 233 -21.45 -1.48 2.87
CA PRO A 233 -22.33 -1.62 4.03
C PRO A 233 -21.93 -0.66 5.17
N ASP A 234 -22.92 -0.19 5.91
CA ASP A 234 -22.68 0.52 7.18
C ASP A 234 -22.38 -0.45 8.33
N MET A 235 -22.04 0.06 9.51
CA MET A 235 -21.67 -0.78 10.66
C MET A 235 -22.83 -1.69 11.12
N PHE A 236 -24.07 -1.22 10.99
CA PHE A 236 -25.25 -2.00 11.35
C PHE A 236 -25.52 -3.12 10.35
N GLU A 237 -25.42 -2.83 9.06
CA GLU A 237 -25.54 -3.80 7.97
C GLU A 237 -24.44 -4.87 8.05
N GLU A 238 -23.19 -4.48 8.32
CA GLU A 238 -22.08 -5.43 8.55
C GLU A 238 -22.38 -6.37 9.72
N GLY A 239 -22.92 -5.85 10.83
CA GLY A 239 -23.28 -6.66 12.00
C GLY A 239 -24.41 -7.67 11.76
N LEU A 240 -25.25 -7.46 10.75
CA LEU A 240 -26.33 -8.37 10.35
C LEU A 240 -25.89 -9.42 9.31
N CYS A 241 -24.76 -9.21 8.64
CA CYS A 241 -24.27 -10.08 7.59
C CYS A 241 -23.33 -11.15 8.15
N GLU A 242 -23.51 -12.40 7.70
CA GLU A 242 -22.67 -13.54 8.11
C GLU A 242 -21.53 -13.81 7.11
N GLU A 243 -21.52 -13.12 5.97
CA GLU A 243 -20.57 -13.29 4.87
C GLU A 243 -20.22 -11.92 4.28
N THR A 244 -18.92 -11.63 4.16
CA THR A 244 -18.37 -10.45 3.52
C THR A 244 -17.40 -10.84 2.41
N VAL A 245 -17.36 -10.04 1.36
CA VAL A 245 -16.49 -10.25 0.21
C VAL A 245 -15.80 -8.95 -0.11
N THR A 246 -14.47 -8.98 -0.21
CA THR A 246 -13.68 -7.86 -0.71
C THR A 246 -13.09 -8.23 -2.07
N VAL A 247 -13.36 -7.43 -3.08
CA VAL A 247 -12.81 -7.60 -4.43
C VAL A 247 -11.72 -6.57 -4.65
N LEU A 248 -10.54 -7.03 -5.07
CA LEU A 248 -9.37 -6.20 -5.31
C LEU A 248 -9.09 -6.16 -6.81
N LEU A 249 -9.20 -4.99 -7.41
CA LEU A 249 -9.01 -4.82 -8.85
C LEU A 249 -8.20 -3.58 -9.19
N ASP A 250 -7.52 -3.65 -10.32
CA ASP A 250 -6.81 -2.54 -10.94
C ASP A 250 -7.22 -2.49 -12.41
N CYS A 251 -7.85 -1.38 -12.83
CA CYS A 251 -8.24 -1.15 -14.23
C CYS A 251 -7.44 -0.01 -14.87
N ALA A 252 -6.29 0.39 -14.30
CA ALA A 252 -5.54 1.55 -14.76
C ALA A 252 -4.95 1.37 -16.17
N SER A 253 -4.64 0.14 -16.59
CA SER A 253 -4.11 -0.18 -17.92
C SER A 253 -5.19 -0.30 -19.01
N GLY A 254 -6.47 -0.11 -18.65
CA GLY A 254 -7.61 -0.29 -19.56
C GLY A 254 -8.20 -1.70 -19.57
N GLU A 255 -7.48 -2.70 -19.04
CA GLU A 255 -7.99 -4.05 -18.79
C GLU A 255 -8.21 -4.28 -17.29
N THR A 256 -9.27 -4.98 -16.91
CA THR A 256 -9.54 -5.33 -15.51
C THR A 256 -8.54 -6.39 -15.04
N ARG A 257 -7.55 -5.97 -14.25
CA ARG A 257 -6.66 -6.88 -13.53
C ARG A 257 -7.25 -7.17 -12.15
N LEU A 258 -7.76 -8.39 -11.97
CA LEU A 258 -8.17 -8.89 -10.66
C LEU A 258 -6.93 -9.27 -9.84
N ILE A 259 -6.64 -8.51 -8.78
CA ILE A 259 -5.50 -8.76 -7.87
C ILE A 259 -5.85 -9.88 -6.89
N GLY A 260 -7.08 -9.87 -6.38
CA GLY A 260 -7.52 -10.86 -5.40
C GLY A 260 -9.00 -10.76 -5.08
N VAL A 261 -9.52 -11.84 -4.51
CA VAL A 261 -10.86 -11.87 -3.91
C VAL A 261 -10.71 -12.49 -2.54
N GLU A 262 -11.11 -11.74 -1.52
CA GLU A 262 -11.16 -12.21 -0.15
C GLU A 262 -12.62 -12.45 0.21
N LYS A 263 -12.91 -13.64 0.72
CA LYS A 263 -14.24 -14.03 1.18
C LYS A 263 -14.12 -14.46 2.63
N VAL A 264 -14.83 -13.78 3.52
CA VAL A 264 -14.86 -14.08 4.95
C VAL A 264 -16.28 -14.46 5.33
N GLY A 265 -16.44 -15.64 5.92
CA GLY A 265 -17.75 -16.16 6.34
C GLY A 265 -18.60 -16.76 5.21
N GLY A 266 -19.61 -17.52 5.64
CA GLY A 266 -20.69 -18.11 4.82
C GLY A 266 -20.31 -18.99 3.61
N ALA A 267 -21.32 -19.72 3.10
CA ALA A 267 -21.21 -20.59 1.92
C ALA A 267 -22.19 -20.19 0.81
N VAL A 268 -22.71 -18.95 0.83
CA VAL A 268 -23.89 -18.57 0.04
C VAL A 268 -23.51 -18.18 -1.38
N LEU A 269 -22.40 -17.45 -1.58
CA LEU A 269 -22.00 -17.00 -2.92
C LEU A 269 -21.31 -18.10 -3.75
N GLY A 270 -21.87 -18.34 -4.95
CA GLY A 270 -21.29 -19.20 -5.98
C GLY A 270 -20.53 -18.43 -7.07
N ARG A 271 -19.89 -19.17 -7.99
CA ARG A 271 -19.04 -18.60 -9.06
C ARG A 271 -19.75 -17.61 -9.98
N LYS A 272 -21.03 -17.83 -10.28
CA LYS A 272 -21.81 -16.93 -11.16
C LYS A 272 -22.07 -15.58 -10.49
N GLN A 273 -22.36 -15.59 -9.20
CA GLN A 273 -22.58 -14.39 -8.41
C GLN A 273 -21.29 -13.59 -8.27
N MET A 274 -20.15 -14.27 -8.08
CA MET A 274 -18.84 -13.62 -8.03
C MET A 274 -18.52 -12.82 -9.30
N ALA A 275 -18.86 -13.33 -10.48
CA ALA A 275 -18.70 -12.56 -11.73
C ALA A 275 -19.55 -11.28 -11.73
N GLY A 276 -20.76 -11.34 -11.17
CA GLY A 276 -21.60 -10.16 -10.98
C GLY A 276 -21.00 -9.14 -10.01
N LEU A 277 -20.36 -9.59 -8.93
CA LEU A 277 -19.68 -8.71 -7.97
C LEU A 277 -18.49 -8.02 -8.59
N ILE A 278 -17.68 -8.73 -9.39
CA ILE A 278 -16.55 -8.13 -10.11
C ILE A 278 -17.05 -7.01 -11.03
N GLY A 279 -18.13 -7.23 -11.79
CA GLY A 279 -18.69 -6.19 -12.67
C GLY A 279 -19.28 -4.98 -11.92
N GLN A 280 -19.73 -5.13 -10.67
CA GLN A 280 -20.10 -3.99 -9.81
C GLN A 280 -18.88 -3.30 -9.22
N ALA A 281 -17.85 -4.07 -8.87
CA ALA A 281 -16.58 -3.56 -8.37
C ALA A 281 -15.85 -2.73 -9.42
N GLU A 282 -15.90 -3.09 -10.71
CA GLU A 282 -15.41 -2.27 -11.82
C GLU A 282 -16.08 -0.89 -11.90
N LYS A 283 -17.41 -0.83 -11.69
CA LYS A 283 -18.14 0.45 -11.67
C LYS A 283 -17.71 1.30 -10.48
N ARG A 284 -17.58 0.69 -9.31
CA ARG A 284 -17.11 1.37 -8.09
C ARG A 284 -15.65 1.83 -8.23
N TRP A 285 -14.82 1.07 -8.94
CA TRP A 285 -13.45 1.48 -9.26
C TRP A 285 -13.42 2.73 -10.14
N LEU A 286 -14.33 2.89 -11.10
CA LEU A 286 -14.42 4.11 -11.91
C LEU A 286 -14.74 5.34 -11.04
N GLU A 287 -15.67 5.21 -10.10
CA GLU A 287 -15.98 6.27 -9.12
C GLU A 287 -14.73 6.65 -8.30
N TRP A 288 -14.03 5.64 -7.77
CA TRP A 288 -12.77 5.84 -7.04
C TRP A 288 -11.67 6.44 -7.91
N SER A 289 -11.52 5.99 -9.15
CA SER A 289 -10.51 6.53 -10.06
C SER A 289 -10.76 8.00 -10.35
N ASN A 290 -12.01 8.44 -10.45
CA ASN A 290 -12.32 9.86 -10.66
C ASN A 290 -11.96 10.67 -9.41
N VAL A 291 -12.36 10.19 -8.23
CA VAL A 291 -12.07 10.87 -6.96
C VAL A 291 -10.56 10.93 -6.68
N LEU A 292 -9.83 9.84 -6.88
CA LEU A 292 -8.39 9.77 -6.61
C LEU A 292 -7.54 10.50 -7.63
N LYS A 293 -7.98 10.66 -8.88
CA LYS A 293 -7.24 11.45 -9.89
C LYS A 293 -7.45 12.97 -9.72
N GLY A 294 -8.58 13.37 -9.13
CA GLY A 294 -8.96 14.78 -8.97
C GLY A 294 -9.70 15.30 -10.19
#